data_AF-A0A0Q7Z0M2-F1
#
_entry.id   AF-A0A0Q7Z0M2-F1
#
_cell.length_a   1.000
_cell.length_b   1.000
_cell.length_c   1.000
_cell.angle_alpha   90.00
_cell.angle_beta   90.00
_cell.angle_gamma   90.00
#
_symmetry.space_group_name_H-M   'P 1'
#
loop_
_entity.id
_entity.type
_entity.pdbx_description
1 polymer ?
#
loop_
_entity_poly.entity_id
_entity_poly.type
_entity_poly.pdbx_seq_one_letter_code
_entity_poly.pdbx_strand_id
1 'polypeptide(L)'
;MGLNLAARMCIAGGVALTGAFVVPLAAPATAAPHTCHGLRATIVGTPGNDTINGTRHRDVIVGLAGHDVINGGAGDDVICGDVGADRLDGGAGNDRLYGGQGAVIDDYDDVEGPLPNDVLRGGPGDDVLQPGTSTTYNLDKRITYSTSATAIRANLATGVVTGEGRDRVPTTGRFEFFASPHDDVVQGSGRNDKIWGGSGDDVIRAGAGDDSLGDGTYNQLQRADRDLLDGQGGNDSLMGSKGHDTLLGGDGNDYLDDHGAGVDRLLGGAGNDEIWDVFSRGTSQEVDGGPGKNLLTFEWTKPGAGDPTYTRLVMNLATGASNFVGEGAFTVRNVTDVQAFLLSRGSWTVTGTAAAERFRAGRSLRLIARGGGGDDVLEGGALDDVISGGAGRDQAYVGPGRDTCTSVERVTGPACEIVS
;
A
#
# COMPACT_ATOMS: atom_id res chain seq x y z
N MET A 1 -54.01 -11.53 -37.27
CA MET A 1 -53.52 -10.77 -38.45
C MET A 1 -52.01 -10.73 -38.35
N GLY A 2 -51.32 -11.57 -39.12
CA GLY A 2 -49.86 -11.63 -39.11
C GLY A 2 -49.26 -10.55 -40.00
N LEU A 3 -48.27 -9.82 -39.48
CA LEU A 3 -47.35 -9.04 -40.31
C LEU A 3 -46.17 -9.95 -40.67
N ASN A 4 -46.08 -10.33 -41.95
CA ASN A 4 -44.89 -10.88 -42.57
C ASN A 4 -43.92 -9.73 -42.85
N LEU A 5 -42.80 -9.65 -42.13
CA LEU A 5 -41.66 -8.86 -42.57
C LEU A 5 -40.65 -9.81 -43.23
N ALA A 6 -40.70 -9.87 -44.56
CA ALA A 6 -39.78 -10.65 -45.36
C ALA A 6 -38.38 -10.02 -45.32
N ALA A 7 -37.46 -10.61 -44.56
CA ALA A 7 -36.04 -10.35 -44.72
C ALA A 7 -35.58 -10.99 -46.04
N ARG A 8 -35.33 -10.16 -47.06
CA ARG A 8 -34.68 -10.58 -48.30
C ARG A 8 -33.19 -10.75 -48.03
N MET A 9 -32.74 -11.99 -47.84
CA MET A 9 -31.33 -12.34 -47.89
C MET A 9 -30.93 -12.51 -49.36
N CYS A 10 -30.12 -11.57 -49.87
CA CYS A 10 -29.56 -11.65 -51.21
C CYS A 10 -28.23 -12.43 -51.11
N ILE A 11 -28.20 -13.68 -51.54
CA ILE A 11 -26.96 -14.44 -51.72
C ILE A 11 -26.57 -14.32 -53.19
N ALA A 12 -25.47 -13.64 -53.47
CA ALA A 12 -24.83 -13.67 -54.76
C ALA A 12 -24.12 -15.03 -54.91
N GLY A 13 -24.62 -15.88 -55.78
CA GLY A 13 -24.03 -17.19 -56.08
C GLY A 13 -25.08 -18.30 -56.06
N GLY A 14 -25.65 -18.59 -57.23
CA GLY A 14 -26.69 -19.59 -57.39
C GLY A 14 -26.19 -21.01 -57.10
N VAL A 15 -26.56 -21.54 -55.93
CA VAL A 15 -26.66 -22.99 -55.69
C VAL A 15 -27.95 -23.24 -54.91
N ALA A 16 -28.89 -23.95 -55.53
CA ALA A 16 -30.13 -24.36 -54.90
C ALA A 16 -29.89 -25.61 -54.03
N LEU A 17 -30.09 -25.52 -52.72
CA LEU A 17 -30.13 -26.69 -51.84
C LEU A 17 -31.55 -27.28 -51.86
N THR A 18 -31.73 -28.38 -52.58
CA THR A 18 -32.93 -29.23 -52.51
C THR A 18 -32.76 -30.24 -51.38
N GLY A 19 -33.15 -29.84 -50.17
CA GLY A 19 -33.21 -30.71 -49.00
C GLY A 19 -33.66 -29.90 -47.78
N ALA A 20 -34.82 -30.24 -47.22
CA ALA A 20 -35.35 -29.55 -46.05
C ALA A 20 -34.45 -29.84 -44.84
N PHE A 21 -33.58 -28.89 -44.49
CA PHE A 21 -32.87 -28.88 -43.22
C PHE A 21 -33.84 -28.40 -42.14
N VAL A 22 -34.43 -29.35 -41.42
CA VAL A 22 -35.17 -29.06 -40.19
C VAL A 22 -34.12 -28.90 -39.08
N VAL A 23 -33.78 -27.66 -38.75
CA VAL A 23 -33.21 -27.37 -37.43
C VAL A 23 -34.35 -27.62 -36.44
N PRO A 24 -34.27 -28.62 -35.54
CA PRO A 24 -35.22 -28.66 -34.44
C PRO A 24 -35.05 -27.35 -33.66
N LEU A 25 -36.11 -26.54 -33.63
CA LEU A 25 -36.23 -25.42 -32.71
C LEU A 25 -36.16 -26.01 -31.30
N ALA A 26 -34.95 -26.13 -30.75
CA ALA A 26 -34.81 -26.03 -29.32
C ALA A 26 -35.45 -24.69 -28.94
N ALA A 27 -36.30 -24.68 -27.92
CA ALA A 27 -36.87 -23.48 -27.33
C ALA A 27 -35.79 -22.39 -27.20
N PRO A 28 -36.12 -21.09 -27.23
CA PRO A 28 -35.14 -20.09 -26.85
C PRO A 28 -34.83 -20.34 -25.36
N ALA A 29 -33.81 -21.16 -25.10
CA ALA A 29 -32.93 -20.89 -24.00
C ALA A 29 -32.51 -19.45 -24.28
N THR A 30 -33.05 -18.52 -23.49
CA THR A 30 -32.50 -17.18 -23.40
C THR A 30 -31.06 -17.39 -22.95
N ALA A 31 -30.15 -17.63 -23.91
CA ALA A 31 -28.74 -17.67 -23.63
C ALA A 31 -28.48 -16.38 -22.87
N ALA A 32 -27.97 -16.53 -21.65
CA ALA A 32 -27.66 -15.37 -20.83
C ALA A 32 -26.81 -14.44 -21.70
N PRO A 33 -27.06 -13.12 -21.68
CA PRO A 33 -26.21 -12.20 -22.42
C PRO A 33 -24.76 -12.46 -22.03
N HIS A 34 -23.86 -12.53 -23.00
CA HIS A 34 -22.43 -12.59 -22.72
C HIS A 34 -22.05 -11.31 -21.96
N THR A 35 -21.51 -11.49 -20.76
CA THR A 35 -21.11 -10.39 -19.89
C THR A 35 -19.62 -10.44 -19.61
N CYS A 36 -18.97 -9.28 -19.72
CA CYS A 36 -17.61 -9.06 -19.21
C CYS A 36 -17.77 -8.22 -17.96
N HIS A 37 -17.42 -8.77 -16.79
CA HIS A 37 -17.55 -8.10 -15.49
C HIS A 37 -18.95 -7.48 -15.21
N GLY A 38 -20.02 -8.18 -15.62
CA GLY A 38 -21.41 -7.72 -15.42
C GLY A 38 -21.91 -6.68 -16.42
N LEU A 39 -21.07 -6.28 -17.38
CA LEU A 39 -21.47 -5.42 -18.50
C LEU A 39 -21.90 -6.27 -19.70
N ARG A 40 -22.94 -5.84 -20.40
CA ARG A 40 -23.40 -6.53 -21.62
C ARG A 40 -22.44 -6.24 -22.77
N ALA A 41 -21.95 -7.28 -23.42
CA ALA A 41 -21.07 -7.18 -24.57
C ALA A 41 -21.72 -6.41 -25.74
N THR A 42 -20.95 -5.49 -26.33
CA THR A 42 -21.27 -4.83 -27.62
C THR A 42 -20.81 -5.70 -28.78
N ILE A 43 -19.67 -6.38 -28.63
CA ILE A 43 -19.07 -7.26 -29.62
C ILE A 43 -18.76 -8.60 -28.96
N VAL A 44 -19.14 -9.70 -29.62
CA VAL A 44 -18.90 -11.07 -29.13
C VAL A 44 -18.27 -11.86 -30.27
N GLY A 45 -17.16 -12.51 -29.97
CA GLY A 45 -16.50 -13.48 -30.84
C GLY A 45 -17.27 -14.78 -30.96
N THR A 46 -16.58 -15.81 -31.40
CA THR A 46 -17.03 -17.18 -31.53
C THR A 46 -16.22 -18.08 -30.59
N PRO A 47 -16.60 -19.35 -30.38
CA PRO A 47 -15.78 -20.29 -29.62
C PRO A 47 -14.50 -20.77 -30.34
N GLY A 48 -14.07 -20.11 -31.42
CA GLY A 48 -12.85 -20.43 -32.15
C GLY A 48 -11.98 -19.17 -32.27
N ASN A 49 -10.81 -19.30 -32.91
CA ASN A 49 -9.88 -18.17 -33.02
C ASN A 49 -10.47 -17.02 -33.86
N ASP A 50 -10.62 -15.85 -33.25
CA ASP A 50 -11.17 -14.67 -33.86
C ASP A 50 -10.15 -13.54 -34.04
N THR A 51 -10.45 -12.62 -34.95
CA THR A 51 -9.78 -11.32 -35.05
C THR A 51 -10.84 -10.25 -34.94
N ILE A 52 -10.83 -9.52 -33.83
CA ILE A 52 -11.86 -8.57 -33.44
C ILE A 52 -11.24 -7.18 -33.40
N ASN A 53 -11.85 -6.24 -34.12
CA ASN A 53 -11.54 -4.81 -34.00
C ASN A 53 -12.80 -4.12 -33.46
N GLY A 54 -12.64 -3.40 -32.35
CA GLY A 54 -13.66 -2.55 -31.79
C GLY A 54 -13.87 -1.27 -32.61
N THR A 55 -14.50 -0.29 -31.99
CA THR A 55 -14.94 0.93 -32.65
C THR A 55 -14.13 2.15 -32.19
N ARG A 56 -14.68 3.35 -32.36
CA ARG A 56 -14.11 4.59 -31.79
C ARG A 56 -14.88 5.05 -30.56
N HIS A 57 -15.71 4.16 -30.03
CA HIS A 57 -16.59 4.39 -28.90
C HIS A 57 -16.30 3.31 -27.88
N ARG A 58 -16.66 3.57 -26.63
CA ARG A 58 -16.61 2.56 -25.58
C ARG A 58 -17.32 1.28 -26.01
N ASP A 59 -16.56 0.21 -26.05
CA ASP A 59 -16.97 -1.14 -26.36
C ASP A 59 -16.86 -2.07 -25.15
N VAL A 60 -17.64 -3.15 -25.19
CA VAL A 60 -17.50 -4.30 -24.30
C VAL A 60 -17.32 -5.51 -25.20
N ILE A 61 -16.09 -6.01 -25.27
CA ILE A 61 -15.69 -7.06 -26.20
C ILE A 61 -15.46 -8.36 -25.43
N VAL A 62 -16.02 -9.46 -25.91
CA VAL A 62 -15.85 -10.80 -25.35
C VAL A 62 -15.34 -11.74 -26.45
N GLY A 63 -14.13 -12.29 -26.28
CA GLY A 63 -13.50 -13.26 -27.19
C GLY A 63 -14.18 -14.63 -27.16
N LEU A 64 -14.43 -15.15 -25.95
CA LEU A 64 -14.96 -16.47 -25.62
C LEU A 64 -13.88 -17.55 -25.54
N ALA A 65 -13.91 -18.55 -26.40
CA ALA A 65 -12.91 -19.62 -26.38
C ALA A 65 -12.14 -19.52 -27.69
N GLY A 66 -10.85 -19.79 -27.68
CA GLY A 66 -10.04 -19.64 -28.88
C GLY A 66 -8.70 -18.99 -28.57
N HIS A 67 -7.94 -18.72 -29.63
CA HIS A 67 -6.79 -17.84 -29.55
C HIS A 67 -7.15 -16.58 -30.33
N ASP A 68 -7.65 -15.58 -29.61
CA ASP A 68 -8.22 -14.39 -30.20
C ASP A 68 -7.19 -13.28 -30.33
N VAL A 69 -7.37 -12.42 -31.33
CA VAL A 69 -6.64 -11.17 -31.46
C VAL A 69 -7.66 -10.05 -31.39
N ILE A 70 -7.62 -9.27 -30.31
CA ILE A 70 -8.63 -8.25 -30.01
C ILE A 70 -7.96 -6.88 -29.86
N ASN A 71 -8.41 -5.91 -30.66
CA ASN A 71 -8.06 -4.50 -30.53
C ASN A 71 -9.32 -3.69 -30.17
N GLY A 72 -9.32 -2.96 -29.06
CA GLY A 72 -10.45 -2.13 -28.59
C GLY A 72 -10.72 -0.93 -29.49
N GLY A 73 -9.65 -0.26 -29.90
CA GLY A 73 -9.70 0.84 -30.84
C GLY A 73 -9.55 2.17 -30.13
N ALA A 74 -10.59 2.99 -30.09
CA ALA A 74 -10.58 4.20 -29.29
C ALA A 74 -11.84 4.28 -28.42
N GLY A 75 -11.73 4.90 -27.25
CA GLY A 75 -12.78 4.91 -26.23
C GLY A 75 -12.33 4.16 -24.99
N ASP A 76 -13.08 4.28 -23.89
CA ASP A 76 -12.78 3.55 -22.65
C ASP A 76 -13.40 2.14 -22.73
N ASP A 77 -12.64 1.15 -23.16
CA ASP A 77 -13.10 -0.19 -23.52
C ASP A 77 -13.00 -1.19 -22.37
N VAL A 78 -13.77 -2.27 -22.48
CA VAL A 78 -13.70 -3.43 -21.61
C VAL A 78 -13.55 -4.68 -22.46
N ILE A 79 -12.40 -5.36 -22.36
CA ILE A 79 -12.05 -6.51 -23.21
C ILE A 79 -11.84 -7.74 -22.33
N CYS A 80 -12.58 -8.81 -22.60
CA CYS A 80 -12.40 -10.14 -22.02
C CYS A 80 -11.94 -11.13 -23.10
N GLY A 81 -10.73 -11.67 -22.99
CA GLY A 81 -10.24 -12.77 -23.85
C GLY A 81 -10.92 -14.10 -23.50
N ASP A 82 -11.12 -14.36 -22.21
CA ASP A 82 -11.69 -15.60 -21.66
C ASP A 82 -10.76 -16.84 -21.83
N VAL A 83 -11.15 -17.87 -22.57
CA VAL A 83 -10.43 -19.15 -22.60
C VAL A 83 -9.52 -19.26 -23.81
N GLY A 84 -8.23 -19.22 -23.53
CA GLY A 84 -7.16 -19.53 -24.47
C GLY A 84 -6.13 -18.41 -24.51
N ALA A 85 -5.04 -18.64 -25.24
CA ALA A 85 -3.96 -17.67 -25.31
C ALA A 85 -4.34 -16.54 -26.28
N ASP A 86 -4.92 -15.49 -25.73
CA ASP A 86 -5.43 -14.34 -26.46
C ASP A 86 -4.38 -13.22 -26.54
N ARG A 87 -4.45 -12.38 -27.58
CA ARG A 87 -3.69 -11.14 -27.69
C ARG A 87 -4.64 -9.95 -27.61
N LEU A 88 -4.48 -9.13 -26.57
CA LEU A 88 -5.35 -7.98 -26.30
C LEU A 88 -4.57 -6.67 -26.40
N ASP A 89 -5.18 -5.69 -27.04
CA ASP A 89 -4.70 -4.29 -27.16
C ASP A 89 -5.91 -3.38 -26.90
N GLY A 90 -5.86 -2.54 -25.87
CA GLY A 90 -6.96 -1.63 -25.56
C GLY A 90 -7.09 -0.55 -26.62
N GLY A 91 -5.94 -0.03 -27.05
CA GLY A 91 -5.89 1.12 -27.92
C GLY A 91 -6.01 2.40 -27.08
N ALA A 92 -6.68 3.41 -27.62
CA ALA A 92 -6.70 4.74 -27.03
C ALA A 92 -7.90 4.97 -26.10
N GLY A 93 -7.68 5.12 -24.81
CA GLY A 93 -8.72 5.39 -23.82
C GLY A 93 -8.52 4.54 -22.59
N ASN A 94 -9.28 4.77 -21.50
CA ASN A 94 -9.03 4.10 -20.23
C ASN A 94 -9.66 2.71 -20.23
N ASP A 95 -8.85 1.73 -20.54
CA ASP A 95 -9.28 0.39 -20.86
C ASP A 95 -9.15 -0.57 -19.69
N ARG A 96 -9.98 -1.62 -19.71
CA ARG A 96 -9.86 -2.76 -18.81
C ARG A 96 -9.67 -4.01 -19.63
N LEU A 97 -8.49 -4.62 -19.51
CA LEU A 97 -8.05 -5.76 -20.31
C LEU A 97 -7.95 -6.98 -19.42
N TYR A 98 -8.82 -7.95 -19.67
CA TYR A 98 -8.91 -9.22 -18.95
C TYR A 98 -8.47 -10.33 -19.89
N GLY A 99 -7.21 -10.72 -19.76
CA GLY A 99 -6.52 -11.67 -20.62
C GLY A 99 -7.19 -13.03 -20.67
N GLY A 100 -7.53 -13.59 -19.51
CA GLY A 100 -7.93 -14.98 -19.45
C GLY A 100 -6.70 -15.90 -19.48
N GLN A 101 -6.80 -17.08 -20.08
CA GLN A 101 -5.78 -18.11 -19.90
C GLN A 101 -4.54 -17.97 -20.80
N GLY A 102 -3.40 -17.51 -20.27
CA GLY A 102 -2.13 -17.47 -21.03
C GLY A 102 -2.10 -16.35 -22.07
N ALA A 103 -2.69 -15.21 -21.71
CA ALA A 103 -2.88 -14.05 -22.54
C ALA A 103 -1.59 -13.24 -22.73
N VAL A 104 -1.53 -12.54 -23.86
CA VAL A 104 -0.55 -11.51 -24.17
C VAL A 104 -1.29 -10.18 -24.26
N ILE A 105 -1.21 -9.38 -23.22
CA ILE A 105 -1.78 -8.04 -23.20
C ILE A 105 -0.67 -7.06 -23.59
N ASP A 106 -0.80 -6.46 -24.76
CA ASP A 106 0.18 -5.53 -25.35
C ASP A 106 -0.54 -4.24 -25.70
N ASP A 107 -0.67 -3.39 -24.69
CA ASP A 107 -1.53 -2.24 -24.70
C ASP A 107 -0.75 -0.99 -25.08
N TYR A 108 -0.58 -0.81 -26.39
CA TYR A 108 0.33 0.18 -26.97
C TYR A 108 -0.42 1.43 -27.40
N ASP A 109 -0.45 2.43 -26.51
CA ASP A 109 -0.96 3.77 -26.78
C ASP A 109 0.01 4.59 -27.64
N ASP A 110 -0.32 4.75 -28.93
CA ASP A 110 0.44 5.59 -29.85
C ASP A 110 -0.05 7.07 -29.86
N VAL A 111 -0.84 7.49 -28.87
CA VAL A 111 -1.51 8.81 -28.89
C VAL A 111 -0.77 9.82 -28.01
N GLU A 112 -0.26 10.89 -28.64
CA GLU A 112 0.18 12.12 -27.95
C GLU A 112 -1.02 12.81 -27.27
N GLY A 113 -1.22 12.54 -25.97
CA GLY A 113 -2.27 13.13 -25.12
C GLY A 113 -2.07 12.73 -23.65
N PRO A 114 -2.90 13.20 -22.69
CA PRO A 114 -2.91 12.60 -21.36
C PRO A 114 -3.24 11.12 -21.53
N LEU A 115 -2.28 10.27 -21.20
CA LEU A 115 -2.43 8.84 -21.43
C LEU A 115 -3.54 8.27 -20.55
N PRO A 116 -4.17 7.19 -21.00
CA PRO A 116 -5.19 6.55 -20.23
C PRO A 116 -4.61 5.75 -19.05
N ASN A 117 -5.45 5.54 -18.03
CA ASN A 117 -5.15 4.74 -16.85
C ASN A 117 -5.69 3.32 -17.06
N ASP A 118 -4.99 2.52 -17.86
CA ASP A 118 -5.44 1.17 -18.19
C ASP A 118 -5.21 0.20 -17.04
N VAL A 119 -6.10 -0.80 -16.97
CA VAL A 119 -6.02 -1.87 -15.98
C VAL A 119 -5.88 -3.20 -16.71
N LEU A 120 -4.72 -3.82 -16.53
CA LEU A 120 -4.37 -5.10 -17.12
C LEU A 120 -4.46 -6.20 -16.06
N ARG A 121 -5.16 -7.27 -16.41
CA ARG A 121 -5.25 -8.50 -15.63
C ARG A 121 -5.07 -9.69 -16.56
N GLY A 122 -4.03 -10.49 -16.31
CA GLY A 122 -3.79 -11.74 -17.04
C GLY A 122 -4.85 -12.78 -16.67
N GLY A 123 -4.75 -13.33 -15.47
CA GLY A 123 -5.66 -14.35 -14.96
C GLY A 123 -4.91 -15.66 -14.77
N PRO A 124 -5.58 -16.82 -14.90
CA PRO A 124 -4.91 -18.12 -14.82
C PRO A 124 -3.93 -18.37 -15.98
N GLY A 125 -2.87 -19.12 -15.74
CA GLY A 125 -1.90 -19.48 -16.80
C GLY A 125 -0.74 -18.49 -16.91
N ASP A 126 0.18 -18.75 -17.84
CA ASP A 126 1.40 -17.95 -17.99
C ASP A 126 1.14 -16.77 -18.93
N ASP A 127 0.97 -15.57 -18.37
CA ASP A 127 0.60 -14.37 -19.13
C ASP A 127 1.81 -13.47 -19.45
N VAL A 128 1.66 -12.59 -20.44
CA VAL A 128 2.57 -11.48 -20.70
C VAL A 128 1.78 -10.18 -20.63
N LEU A 129 2.10 -9.33 -19.66
CA LEU A 129 1.42 -8.07 -19.40
C LEU A 129 2.38 -6.94 -19.73
N GLN A 130 2.11 -6.24 -20.83
CA GLN A 130 2.86 -5.09 -21.29
C GLN A 130 1.94 -3.87 -21.29
N PRO A 131 1.79 -3.19 -20.14
CA PRO A 131 1.27 -1.82 -20.16
C PRO A 131 2.22 -0.99 -21.04
N GLY A 132 1.69 -0.34 -22.07
CA GLY A 132 2.48 0.55 -22.92
C GLY A 132 3.29 1.56 -22.10
N THR A 133 4.47 1.93 -22.59
CA THR A 133 5.36 2.84 -21.85
C THR A 133 5.12 4.30 -22.25
N SER A 134 4.79 5.16 -21.28
CA SER A 134 4.90 6.62 -21.49
C SER A 134 6.29 7.12 -21.14
N THR A 135 6.88 7.89 -22.05
CA THR A 135 8.06 8.72 -21.74
C THR A 135 7.69 10.15 -21.37
N THR A 136 6.42 10.54 -21.47
CA THR A 136 6.01 11.95 -21.56
C THR A 136 5.05 12.39 -20.44
N TYR A 137 4.24 11.48 -19.88
CA TYR A 137 3.29 11.79 -18.82
C TYR A 137 3.43 10.81 -17.64
N ASN A 138 3.44 11.36 -16.41
CA ASN A 138 3.52 10.63 -15.15
C ASN A 138 2.18 9.94 -14.80
N LEU A 139 1.67 9.08 -15.67
CA LEU A 139 0.51 8.24 -15.37
C LEU A 139 0.96 6.79 -15.38
N ASP A 140 0.73 6.11 -14.27
CA ASP A 140 1.13 4.74 -14.07
C ASP A 140 -0.06 3.85 -14.43
N LYS A 141 0.04 3.15 -15.57
CA LYS A 141 -0.90 2.06 -15.92
C LYS A 141 -0.85 1.00 -14.83
N ARG A 142 -1.93 0.23 -14.68
CA ARG A 142 -2.11 -0.71 -13.58
C ARG A 142 -2.02 -2.15 -14.03
N ILE A 143 -1.15 -2.93 -13.39
CA ILE A 143 -1.19 -4.39 -13.40
C ILE A 143 -1.84 -4.83 -12.09
N THR A 144 -2.89 -5.64 -12.16
CA THR A 144 -3.64 -6.05 -10.96
C THR A 144 -3.93 -7.54 -10.87
N TYR A 145 -3.72 -8.07 -9.67
CA TYR A 145 -4.06 -9.42 -9.22
C TYR A 145 -5.15 -9.42 -8.14
N SER A 146 -5.85 -8.29 -7.96
CA SER A 146 -6.81 -8.04 -6.87
C SER A 146 -8.03 -8.97 -6.79
N THR A 147 -8.20 -9.85 -7.78
CA THR A 147 -9.25 -10.88 -7.82
C THR A 147 -8.67 -12.26 -8.07
N SER A 148 -7.36 -12.41 -7.88
CA SER A 148 -6.70 -13.70 -7.95
C SER A 148 -7.23 -14.62 -6.85
N ALA A 149 -7.31 -15.92 -7.16
CA ALA A 149 -7.72 -16.95 -6.21
C ALA A 149 -6.55 -17.48 -5.34
N THR A 150 -5.33 -16.97 -5.55
CA THR A 150 -4.11 -17.43 -4.89
C THR A 150 -3.21 -16.27 -4.51
N ALA A 151 -2.39 -16.45 -3.48
CA ALA A 151 -1.32 -15.52 -3.18
C ALA A 151 -0.31 -15.40 -4.32
N ILE A 152 0.18 -14.19 -4.50
CA ILE A 152 1.11 -13.73 -5.51
C ILE A 152 2.53 -13.63 -4.92
N ARG A 153 3.49 -14.16 -5.68
CA ARG A 153 4.91 -13.90 -5.48
C ARG A 153 5.45 -13.17 -6.68
N ALA A 154 5.78 -11.90 -6.51
CA ALA A 154 6.26 -11.03 -7.57
C ALA A 154 7.71 -10.60 -7.32
N ASN A 155 8.49 -10.55 -8.40
CA ASN A 155 9.80 -9.92 -8.43
C ASN A 155 9.87 -9.00 -9.65
N LEU A 156 9.63 -7.71 -9.44
CA LEU A 156 9.53 -6.69 -10.48
C LEU A 156 10.89 -6.38 -11.11
N ALA A 157 12.00 -6.59 -10.38
CA ALA A 157 13.36 -6.51 -10.95
C ALA A 157 13.60 -7.55 -12.07
N THR A 158 13.04 -8.75 -11.93
CA THR A 158 13.12 -9.82 -12.94
C THR A 158 11.90 -9.87 -13.86
N GLY A 159 10.84 -9.12 -13.54
CA GLY A 159 9.58 -9.09 -14.27
C GLY A 159 8.80 -10.40 -14.17
N VAL A 160 9.01 -11.20 -13.13
CA VAL A 160 8.33 -12.49 -12.95
C VAL A 160 7.31 -12.40 -11.83
N VAL A 161 6.09 -12.80 -12.12
CA VAL A 161 5.01 -12.91 -11.14
C VAL A 161 4.48 -14.34 -11.13
N THR A 162 4.24 -14.91 -9.96
CA THR A 162 3.72 -16.28 -9.82
C THR A 162 2.53 -16.34 -8.87
N GLY A 163 1.63 -17.30 -9.08
CA GLY A 163 0.42 -17.50 -8.28
C GLY A 163 -0.62 -18.26 -9.08
N GLU A 164 -1.22 -17.60 -10.08
CA GLU A 164 -2.15 -18.21 -11.05
C GLU A 164 -1.44 -18.82 -12.27
N GLY A 165 -0.14 -18.58 -12.40
CA GLY A 165 0.75 -19.08 -13.42
C GLY A 165 2.14 -18.49 -13.23
N ARG A 166 2.93 -18.40 -14.30
CA ARG A 166 4.22 -17.71 -14.34
C ARG A 166 4.20 -16.57 -15.34
N ASP A 167 3.73 -15.42 -14.89
CA ASP A 167 3.53 -14.25 -15.74
C ASP A 167 4.81 -13.46 -15.93
N ARG A 168 4.81 -12.66 -17.00
CA ARG A 168 5.84 -11.67 -17.29
C ARG A 168 5.25 -10.27 -17.27
N VAL A 169 5.86 -9.41 -16.47
CA VAL A 169 5.57 -7.97 -16.40
C VAL A 169 6.82 -7.18 -16.82
N PRO A 170 6.70 -5.89 -17.17
CA PRO A 170 7.84 -5.12 -17.64
C PRO A 170 8.87 -4.93 -16.52
N THR A 171 10.17 -4.98 -16.86
CA THR A 171 11.26 -4.61 -15.94
C THR A 171 11.70 -3.15 -16.09
N THR A 172 11.00 -2.41 -16.95
CA THR A 172 11.26 -1.02 -17.32
C THR A 172 9.94 -0.30 -17.59
N GLY A 173 9.97 1.03 -17.50
CA GLY A 173 8.74 1.83 -17.49
C GLY A 173 8.26 2.03 -16.05
N ARG A 174 7.19 2.81 -15.89
CA ARG A 174 6.52 2.99 -14.60
C ARG A 174 5.12 2.38 -14.71
N PHE A 175 4.71 1.61 -13.70
CA PHE A 175 3.39 1.02 -13.58
C PHE A 175 3.04 0.85 -12.09
N GLU A 176 1.75 0.84 -11.79
CA GLU A 176 1.23 0.45 -10.47
C GLU A 176 1.00 -1.05 -10.43
N PHE A 177 1.55 -1.70 -9.42
CA PHE A 177 1.34 -3.13 -9.16
C PHE A 177 0.37 -3.31 -7.99
N PHE A 178 -0.71 -4.03 -8.22
CA PHE A 178 -1.66 -4.44 -7.17
C PHE A 178 -1.59 -5.96 -7.04
N ALA A 179 -1.26 -6.45 -5.86
CA ALA A 179 -1.29 -7.87 -5.55
C ALA A 179 -2.73 -8.33 -5.26
N SER A 180 -2.86 -9.49 -4.64
CA SER A 180 -4.11 -10.20 -4.40
C SER A 180 -4.68 -9.93 -3.00
N PRO A 181 -5.90 -10.42 -2.69
CA PRO A 181 -6.45 -10.38 -1.32
C PRO A 181 -5.89 -11.47 -0.37
N HIS A 182 -4.69 -11.97 -0.63
CA HIS A 182 -4.05 -13.05 0.11
C HIS A 182 -2.64 -12.64 0.55
N ASP A 183 -2.05 -13.38 1.47
CA ASP A 183 -0.68 -13.13 1.99
C ASP A 183 0.38 -13.18 0.87
N ASP A 184 0.77 -12.01 0.36
CA ASP A 184 1.60 -11.86 -0.81
C ASP A 184 3.06 -11.57 -0.49
N VAL A 185 3.95 -11.84 -1.46
CA VAL A 185 5.36 -11.44 -1.37
C VAL A 185 5.75 -10.70 -2.63
N VAL A 186 5.99 -9.41 -2.50
CA VAL A 186 6.38 -8.55 -3.62
C VAL A 186 7.77 -7.98 -3.37
N GLN A 187 8.69 -8.26 -4.29
CA GLN A 187 9.95 -7.57 -4.39
C GLN A 187 9.89 -6.59 -5.58
N GLY A 188 10.09 -5.31 -5.31
CA GLY A 188 10.24 -4.28 -6.32
C GLY A 188 11.58 -4.36 -7.05
N SER A 189 11.97 -3.24 -7.62
CA SER A 189 13.10 -3.06 -8.52
C SER A 189 14.13 -2.09 -7.92
N GLY A 190 15.06 -1.60 -8.74
CA GLY A 190 15.98 -0.53 -8.35
C GLY A 190 15.53 0.83 -8.88
N ARG A 191 14.22 0.99 -9.11
CA ARG A 191 13.57 2.18 -9.65
C ARG A 191 12.39 2.50 -8.75
N ASN A 192 11.90 3.74 -8.88
CA ASN A 192 10.66 4.20 -8.26
C ASN A 192 9.47 3.31 -8.66
N ASP A 193 9.04 2.46 -7.75
CA ASP A 193 7.96 1.51 -7.87
C ASP A 193 6.71 1.99 -7.12
N LYS A 194 5.54 1.55 -7.58
CA LYS A 194 4.26 1.74 -6.89
C LYS A 194 3.62 0.39 -6.65
N ILE A 195 3.54 -0.03 -5.39
CA ILE A 195 3.17 -1.39 -5.03
C ILE A 195 2.11 -1.37 -3.94
N TRP A 196 1.00 -2.08 -4.19
CA TRP A 196 -0.09 -2.27 -3.25
C TRP A 196 -0.31 -3.76 -2.97
N GLY A 197 -0.24 -4.16 -1.70
CA GLY A 197 -0.46 -5.53 -1.23
C GLY A 197 -1.91 -5.98 -1.43
N GLY A 198 -2.82 -5.47 -0.60
CA GLY A 198 -4.25 -5.62 -0.83
C GLY A 198 -5.02 -5.98 0.42
N SER A 199 -5.12 -7.26 0.73
CA SER A 199 -5.64 -7.77 2.00
C SER A 199 -4.83 -9.02 2.32
N GLY A 200 -4.79 -9.45 3.59
CA GLY A 200 -3.90 -10.53 4.00
C GLY A 200 -2.61 -10.00 4.61
N ASP A 201 -1.79 -10.90 5.17
CA ASP A 201 -0.50 -10.53 5.79
C ASP A 201 0.57 -10.44 4.69
N ASP A 202 0.81 -9.25 4.13
CA ASP A 202 1.68 -9.02 2.97
C ASP A 202 3.14 -8.70 3.35
N VAL A 203 4.08 -9.08 2.46
CA VAL A 203 5.49 -8.68 2.55
C VAL A 203 5.92 -7.95 1.28
N ILE A 204 6.15 -6.66 1.40
CA ILE A 204 6.58 -5.79 0.30
C ILE A 204 7.96 -5.22 0.59
N ARG A 205 8.87 -5.38 -0.37
CA ARG A 205 10.24 -4.84 -0.33
C ARG A 205 10.50 -4.06 -1.61
N ALA A 206 10.57 -2.74 -1.53
CA ALA A 206 10.60 -1.88 -2.70
C ALA A 206 11.94 -1.97 -3.46
N GLY A 207 13.06 -1.81 -2.75
CA GLY A 207 14.39 -1.98 -3.33
C GLY A 207 15.17 -0.67 -3.29
N ALA A 208 15.47 -0.09 -4.44
CA ALA A 208 16.09 1.23 -4.48
C ALA A 208 15.25 2.16 -5.35
N GLY A 209 15.31 3.47 -5.12
CA GLY A 209 14.46 4.44 -5.81
C GLY A 209 13.47 5.07 -4.84
N ASP A 210 12.83 6.16 -5.24
CA ASP A 210 11.79 6.78 -4.39
C ASP A 210 10.46 6.04 -4.65
N ASP A 211 10.08 5.17 -3.73
CA ASP A 211 9.02 4.19 -3.90
C ASP A 211 7.71 4.59 -3.19
N SER A 212 6.59 4.01 -3.62
CA SER A 212 5.28 4.20 -2.99
C SER A 212 4.68 2.83 -2.67
N LEU A 213 4.59 2.51 -1.39
CA LEU A 213 4.13 1.23 -0.88
C LEU A 213 2.86 1.37 -0.08
N GLY A 214 2.04 0.33 -0.09
CA GLY A 214 0.98 0.17 0.88
C GLY A 214 0.22 -1.13 0.74
N ASP A 215 -0.78 -1.30 1.59
CA ASP A 215 -1.46 -2.56 1.85
C ASP A 215 -2.96 -2.48 1.51
N GLY A 216 -3.40 -1.50 0.72
CA GLY A 216 -4.75 -1.47 0.14
C GLY A 216 -5.49 -0.14 0.30
N THR A 217 -6.78 -0.13 -0.03
CA THR A 217 -7.55 1.12 -0.08
C THR A 217 -7.93 1.60 1.33
N TYR A 218 -7.49 2.82 1.66
CA TYR A 218 -7.81 3.74 2.79
C TYR A 218 -9.20 3.61 3.47
N ASN A 219 -10.20 3.00 2.83
CA ASN A 219 -11.61 3.09 3.22
C ASN A 219 -12.31 1.77 3.55
N GLN A 220 -11.60 0.67 3.79
CA GLN A 220 -12.29 -0.60 4.00
C GLN A 220 -12.33 -1.07 5.45
N LEU A 221 -13.43 -1.76 5.75
CA LEU A 221 -13.66 -2.62 6.89
C LEU A 221 -12.73 -3.85 6.78
N GLN A 222 -11.45 -3.61 6.49
CA GLN A 222 -10.41 -4.62 6.35
C GLN A 222 -10.33 -5.40 7.66
N ARG A 223 -9.98 -6.67 7.51
CA ARG A 223 -9.59 -7.51 8.63
C ARG A 223 -8.29 -6.92 9.20
N ALA A 224 -8.08 -7.08 10.50
CA ALA A 224 -6.83 -6.64 11.11
C ALA A 224 -5.74 -7.61 10.64
N ASP A 225 -4.95 -7.17 9.67
CA ASP A 225 -3.90 -7.95 9.02
C ASP A 225 -2.54 -7.49 9.57
N ARG A 226 -1.43 -8.08 9.10
CA ARG A 226 -0.08 -7.78 9.61
C ARG A 226 0.90 -7.66 8.47
N ASP A 227 1.09 -6.44 8.03
CA ASP A 227 1.85 -6.15 6.84
C ASP A 227 3.30 -5.75 7.16
N LEU A 228 4.22 -6.12 6.26
CA LEU A 228 5.60 -5.62 6.27
C LEU A 228 5.84 -4.80 5.00
N LEU A 229 5.98 -3.50 5.17
CA LEU A 229 6.34 -2.55 4.13
C LEU A 229 7.79 -2.08 4.36
N ASP A 230 8.68 -2.36 3.42
CA ASP A 230 10.12 -2.05 3.52
C ASP A 230 10.58 -1.26 2.28
N GLY A 231 10.76 0.06 2.43
CA GLY A 231 11.17 0.99 1.37
C GLY A 231 12.62 0.77 0.92
N GLN A 232 13.48 0.42 1.87
CA GLN A 232 14.91 0.16 1.67
C GLN A 232 15.75 1.38 1.32
N GLY A 233 15.77 1.88 0.09
CA GLY A 233 16.69 2.96 -0.26
C GLY A 233 16.13 3.97 -1.25
N GLY A 234 16.01 5.22 -0.86
CA GLY A 234 15.34 6.28 -1.59
C GLY A 234 14.41 7.01 -0.66
N ASN A 235 13.72 8.05 -1.14
CA ASN A 235 12.76 8.78 -0.31
C ASN A 235 11.38 8.14 -0.51
N ASP A 236 11.00 7.25 0.39
CA ASP A 236 9.86 6.35 0.18
C ASP A 236 8.58 6.88 0.83
N SER A 237 7.44 6.48 0.29
CA SER A 237 6.12 6.73 0.86
C SER A 237 5.45 5.42 1.21
N LEU A 238 5.32 5.12 2.51
CA LEU A 238 4.76 3.89 3.05
C LEU A 238 3.42 4.19 3.71
N MET A 239 2.35 3.59 3.19
CA MET A 239 1.00 3.71 3.74
C MET A 239 0.52 2.36 4.25
N GLY A 240 0.37 2.22 5.57
CA GLY A 240 -0.25 1.05 6.19
C GLY A 240 -1.78 1.17 6.24
N SER A 241 -2.40 0.14 6.82
CA SER A 241 -3.82 0.08 7.10
C SER A 241 -4.10 -0.36 8.53
N LYS A 242 -5.26 -0.98 8.78
CA LYS A 242 -5.62 -1.45 10.12
C LYS A 242 -4.95 -2.78 10.36
N GLY A 243 -4.13 -2.88 11.39
CA GLY A 243 -3.42 -4.13 11.59
C GLY A 243 -2.45 -4.13 12.75
N HIS A 244 -1.48 -5.02 12.68
CA HIS A 244 -0.24 -4.89 13.44
C HIS A 244 0.90 -4.82 12.44
N ASP A 245 1.15 -3.61 11.95
CA ASP A 245 1.93 -3.42 10.74
C ASP A 245 3.37 -3.02 11.07
N THR A 246 4.30 -3.35 10.17
CA THR A 246 5.69 -2.96 10.26
C THR A 246 6.05 -2.15 9.03
N LEU A 247 6.26 -0.85 9.20
CA LEU A 247 6.70 0.08 8.16
C LEU A 247 8.16 0.43 8.42
N LEU A 248 9.02 0.18 7.43
CA LEU A 248 10.46 0.46 7.46
C LEU A 248 10.79 1.39 6.28
N GLY A 249 11.14 2.64 6.55
CA GLY A 249 11.55 3.61 5.52
C GLY A 249 12.87 3.16 4.88
N GLY A 250 13.94 3.15 5.66
CA GLY A 250 15.26 2.69 5.19
C GLY A 250 16.26 3.82 5.09
N ASP A 251 16.97 3.93 3.97
CA ASP A 251 17.89 5.04 3.69
C ASP A 251 17.15 6.12 2.87
N GLY A 252 16.96 7.33 3.37
CA GLY A 252 16.29 8.41 2.65
C GLY A 252 15.49 9.32 3.56
N ASN A 253 14.74 10.26 2.99
CA ASN A 253 13.78 11.06 3.74
C ASN A 253 12.39 10.48 3.49
N ASP A 254 11.93 9.62 4.39
CA ASP A 254 10.76 8.78 4.15
C ASP A 254 9.49 9.38 4.72
N TYR A 255 8.34 9.01 4.17
CA TYR A 255 7.01 9.31 4.70
C TYR A 255 6.32 8.01 5.09
N LEU A 256 6.06 7.80 6.37
CA LEU A 256 5.40 6.61 6.91
C LEU A 256 4.06 7.00 7.51
N ASP A 257 3.00 6.28 7.15
CA ASP A 257 1.64 6.61 7.57
C ASP A 257 0.75 5.37 7.73
N ASP A 258 0.43 4.96 8.96
CA ASP A 258 -0.35 3.73 9.19
C ASP A 258 -1.87 3.86 8.98
N HIS A 259 -2.46 5.06 9.01
CA HIS A 259 -3.92 5.27 8.92
C HIS A 259 -4.82 4.37 9.79
N GLY A 260 -4.31 3.66 10.79
CA GLY A 260 -4.90 2.40 11.25
C GLY A 260 -4.78 2.15 12.74
N ALA A 261 -5.77 1.47 13.31
CA ALA A 261 -5.71 1.05 14.71
C ALA A 261 -4.87 -0.21 14.82
N GLY A 262 -3.83 -0.21 15.67
CA GLY A 262 -2.92 -1.34 15.72
C GLY A 262 -1.88 -1.32 16.83
N VAL A 263 -1.02 -2.34 16.81
CA VAL A 263 0.27 -2.40 17.53
C VAL A 263 1.30 -2.44 16.43
N ASP A 264 1.70 -1.24 16.04
CA ASP A 264 2.46 -1.02 14.82
C ASP A 264 3.90 -0.71 15.15
N ARG A 265 4.77 -0.96 14.17
CA ARG A 265 6.19 -0.67 14.24
C ARG A 265 6.57 0.22 13.06
N LEU A 266 6.82 1.48 13.33
CA LEU A 266 7.15 2.51 12.35
C LEU A 266 8.62 2.89 12.54
N LEU A 267 9.48 2.47 11.61
CA LEU A 267 10.91 2.79 11.64
C LEU A 267 11.26 3.66 10.43
N GLY A 268 11.60 4.92 10.66
CA GLY A 268 12.02 5.86 9.60
C GLY A 268 13.33 5.39 8.96
N GLY A 269 14.43 5.44 9.71
CA GLY A 269 15.70 4.91 9.26
C GLY A 269 16.72 6.04 9.16
N ALA A 270 17.56 6.03 8.13
CA ALA A 270 18.60 7.04 7.94
C ALA A 270 18.09 8.18 7.03
N GLY A 271 17.93 9.37 7.59
CA GLY A 271 17.59 10.60 6.88
C GLY A 271 16.57 11.42 7.66
N ASN A 272 15.79 12.27 6.99
CA ASN A 272 14.84 13.15 7.68
C ASN A 272 13.42 12.70 7.37
N ASP A 273 12.88 11.84 8.23
CA ASP A 273 11.63 11.14 7.97
C ASP A 273 10.42 11.87 8.55
N GLU A 274 9.28 11.76 7.88
CA GLU A 274 7.98 12.16 8.38
C GLU A 274 7.16 10.90 8.70
N ILE A 275 6.73 10.77 9.95
CA ILE A 275 5.93 9.63 10.41
C ILE A 275 4.59 10.18 10.91
N TRP A 276 3.50 9.57 10.47
CA TRP A 276 2.14 9.89 10.87
C TRP A 276 1.43 8.63 11.36
N ASP A 277 0.73 8.72 12.48
CA ASP A 277 0.10 7.57 13.13
C ASP A 277 -1.17 7.99 13.89
N VAL A 278 -2.18 7.10 13.93
CA VAL A 278 -3.43 7.26 14.69
C VAL A 278 -3.45 6.40 15.96
N PHE A 279 -3.22 7.03 17.11
CA PHE A 279 -3.26 6.32 18.39
C PHE A 279 -4.67 5.83 18.78
N SER A 280 -4.79 4.51 18.91
CA SER A 280 -5.94 3.86 19.54
C SER A 280 -5.68 3.59 21.04
N ARG A 281 -6.67 3.84 21.91
CA ARG A 281 -6.51 3.61 23.36
C ARG A 281 -6.21 2.14 23.67
N GLY A 282 -5.10 1.89 24.36
CA GLY A 282 -4.77 0.58 24.95
C GLY A 282 -3.84 -0.29 24.10
N THR A 283 -3.31 0.23 23.00
CA THR A 283 -2.28 -0.41 22.19
C THR A 283 -0.89 0.15 22.54
N SER A 284 0.15 -0.60 22.22
CA SER A 284 1.55 -0.16 22.26
C SER A 284 2.08 -0.07 20.83
N GLN A 285 2.64 1.06 20.42
CA GLN A 285 3.32 1.21 19.13
C GLN A 285 4.83 1.40 19.36
N GLU A 286 5.65 0.89 18.44
CA GLU A 286 7.10 1.13 18.39
C GLU A 286 7.39 2.12 17.26
N VAL A 287 7.74 3.36 17.61
CA VAL A 287 8.14 4.37 16.61
C VAL A 287 9.59 4.79 16.84
N ASP A 288 10.40 4.70 15.79
CA ASP A 288 11.81 5.10 15.80
C ASP A 288 12.17 5.74 14.46
N GLY A 289 12.39 7.04 14.44
CA GLY A 289 12.79 7.73 13.21
C GLY A 289 14.24 7.47 12.81
N GLY A 290 15.07 6.83 13.64
CA GLY A 290 16.48 6.60 13.30
C GLY A 290 17.32 7.89 13.14
N PRO A 291 18.51 7.80 12.50
CA PRO A 291 19.41 8.95 12.33
C PRO A 291 18.88 10.04 11.39
N GLY A 292 18.72 11.26 11.91
CA GLY A 292 18.45 12.49 11.15
C GLY A 292 17.26 13.30 11.69
N LYS A 293 16.85 14.37 11.00
CA LYS A 293 15.83 15.31 11.53
C LYS A 293 14.42 14.84 11.21
N ASN A 294 13.88 14.00 12.07
CA ASN A 294 12.57 13.41 11.83
C ASN A 294 11.43 14.32 12.32
N LEU A 295 10.23 14.08 11.80
CA LEU A 295 8.98 14.72 12.11
C LEU A 295 7.95 13.63 12.40
N LEU A 296 7.56 13.46 13.66
CA LEU A 296 6.49 12.54 14.03
C LEU A 296 5.23 13.31 14.39
N THR A 297 4.15 13.07 13.63
CA THR A 297 2.80 13.59 13.82
C THR A 297 1.88 12.49 14.33
N PHE A 298 1.02 12.80 15.29
CA PHE A 298 0.02 11.86 15.78
C PHE A 298 -1.36 12.48 15.80
N GLU A 299 -2.39 11.66 15.57
CA GLU A 299 -3.77 12.05 15.75
C GLU A 299 -4.39 11.40 17.00
N TRP A 300 -5.16 12.19 17.76
CA TRP A 300 -5.89 11.72 18.93
C TRP A 300 -7.38 12.09 18.83
N THR A 301 -8.25 11.10 18.70
CA THR A 301 -9.71 11.31 18.82
C THR A 301 -10.14 11.34 20.29
N LYS A 302 -10.65 12.49 20.74
CA LYS A 302 -11.25 12.65 22.08
C LYS A 302 -12.57 11.87 22.18
N PRO A 303 -12.79 11.02 23.21
CA PRO A 303 -14.09 10.40 23.41
C PRO A 303 -15.18 11.45 23.68
N GLY A 304 -16.24 11.46 22.87
CA GLY A 304 -17.45 12.25 23.09
C GLY A 304 -17.43 13.70 22.59
N ALA A 305 -16.35 14.15 21.95
CA ALA A 305 -16.39 15.36 21.14
C ALA A 305 -16.81 14.95 19.73
N GLY A 306 -18.00 15.35 19.28
CA GLY A 306 -18.49 15.09 17.91
C GLY A 306 -17.73 15.87 16.83
N ASP A 307 -16.46 16.19 17.06
CA ASP A 307 -15.56 16.92 16.17
C ASP A 307 -14.11 16.52 16.53
N PRO A 308 -13.29 16.03 15.60
CA PRO A 308 -11.88 15.72 15.86
C PRO A 308 -11.11 17.02 16.13
N THR A 309 -10.87 17.33 17.40
CA THR A 309 -9.84 18.32 17.76
C THR A 309 -8.47 17.67 17.66
N TYR A 310 -7.79 17.89 16.53
CA TYR A 310 -6.44 17.41 16.25
C TYR A 310 -5.42 18.04 17.21
N THR A 311 -4.51 17.24 17.77
CA THR A 311 -3.36 17.72 18.53
C THR A 311 -2.10 17.29 17.78
N ARG A 312 -1.42 18.22 17.13
CA ARG A 312 -0.18 17.96 16.40
C ARG A 312 1.00 17.89 17.38
N LEU A 313 1.63 16.73 17.49
CA LEU A 313 2.98 16.61 18.03
C LEU A 313 3.99 16.70 16.90
N VAL A 314 5.18 17.24 17.19
CA VAL A 314 6.33 17.25 16.28
C VAL A 314 7.52 16.86 17.13
N MET A 315 8.12 15.71 16.86
CA MET A 315 9.30 15.20 17.58
C MET A 315 10.48 15.11 16.63
N ASN A 316 11.61 15.74 16.99
CA ASN A 316 12.86 15.61 16.26
C ASN A 316 13.78 14.59 16.96
N LEU A 317 13.83 13.39 16.40
CA LEU A 317 14.40 12.21 17.05
C LEU A 317 15.94 12.22 17.08
N ALA A 318 16.64 12.87 16.13
CA ALA A 318 18.11 12.94 16.17
C ALA A 318 18.75 14.28 16.56
N THR A 319 17.99 15.38 16.76
CA THR A 319 18.60 16.69 17.13
C THR A 319 18.06 17.37 18.38
N GLY A 320 17.06 16.78 19.01
CA GLY A 320 16.77 17.08 20.39
C GLY A 320 15.85 18.23 20.64
N ALA A 321 14.62 18.00 20.18
CA ALA A 321 13.45 18.77 20.55
C ALA A 321 12.22 17.90 20.32
N SER A 322 11.63 17.39 21.39
CA SER A 322 10.29 16.79 21.41
C SER A 322 9.48 17.50 22.48
N ASN A 323 8.28 17.97 22.14
CA ASN A 323 7.29 18.38 23.14
C ASN A 323 6.27 17.25 23.26
N PHE A 324 5.59 17.11 24.39
CA PHE A 324 4.61 16.05 24.64
C PHE A 324 3.30 16.56 25.22
N VAL A 325 2.19 16.10 24.63
CA VAL A 325 0.82 16.20 25.18
C VAL A 325 0.02 14.96 24.75
N GLY A 326 -0.08 13.90 25.58
CA GLY A 326 -1.07 12.79 25.41
C GLY A 326 -1.07 11.69 26.51
N GLU A 327 -2.24 11.21 26.98
CA GLU A 327 -2.39 10.18 28.04
C GLU A 327 -2.21 8.75 27.48
N GLY A 328 -1.31 7.92 28.04
CA GLY A 328 -1.03 6.54 27.57
C GLY A 328 0.28 5.93 28.09
N ALA A 329 0.58 4.69 27.69
CA ALA A 329 1.89 4.05 27.89
C ALA A 329 2.68 4.11 26.57
N PHE A 330 3.91 4.62 26.62
CA PHE A 330 4.70 4.95 25.43
C PHE A 330 6.10 4.34 25.53
N THR A 331 6.63 3.80 24.43
CA THR A 331 8.06 3.47 24.29
C THR A 331 8.61 4.23 23.10
N VAL A 332 9.48 5.20 23.33
CA VAL A 332 10.14 5.98 22.28
C VAL A 332 11.65 5.78 22.43
N ARG A 333 12.35 5.47 21.34
CA ARG A 333 13.82 5.34 21.32
C ARG A 333 14.39 6.45 20.45
N ASN A 334 15.64 6.83 20.73
CA ASN A 334 16.38 7.89 20.05
C ASN A 334 15.66 9.24 20.11
N VAL A 335 15.66 9.90 21.28
CA VAL A 335 15.01 11.23 21.48
C VAL A 335 15.96 12.17 22.21
N THR A 336 16.04 13.44 21.80
CA THR A 336 17.12 14.34 22.26
C THR A 336 16.64 15.62 23.03
N ASP A 337 15.34 15.80 23.31
CA ASP A 337 14.78 16.78 24.29
C ASP A 337 13.27 16.48 24.44
N VAL A 338 12.67 16.63 25.61
CA VAL A 338 11.27 16.27 25.92
C VAL A 338 10.65 17.35 26.82
N GLN A 339 9.70 18.16 26.31
CA GLN A 339 8.88 19.04 27.15
C GLN A 339 7.44 18.54 27.22
N ALA A 340 7.09 17.81 28.29
CA ALA A 340 5.71 17.45 28.53
C ALA A 340 4.91 18.61 29.14
N PHE A 341 3.83 19.02 28.48
CA PHE A 341 2.79 19.85 29.10
C PHE A 341 1.52 19.03 29.26
N LEU A 342 1.17 18.76 30.52
CA LEU A 342 -0.09 18.18 31.02
C LEU A 342 -0.35 16.71 30.68
N LEU A 343 0.00 15.80 31.62
CA LEU A 343 -0.43 14.39 31.59
C LEU A 343 -0.89 13.83 32.92
N SER A 344 -1.90 12.94 32.85
CA SER A 344 -2.68 12.53 34.01
C SER A 344 -2.36 11.13 34.57
N ARG A 345 -1.96 10.09 33.80
CA ARG A 345 -1.43 8.75 34.26
C ARG A 345 -0.72 7.93 33.14
N GLY A 346 0.34 7.16 33.44
CA GLY A 346 1.01 6.21 32.50
C GLY A 346 2.47 5.81 32.83
N SER A 347 3.07 4.87 32.08
CA SER A 347 4.51 4.49 32.14
C SER A 347 5.19 4.74 30.79
N TRP A 348 6.34 5.42 30.79
CA TRP A 348 7.08 5.83 29.59
C TRP A 348 8.44 5.15 29.59
N THR A 349 8.90 4.65 28.44
CA THR A 349 10.30 4.25 28.25
C THR A 349 10.94 5.13 27.19
N VAL A 350 11.99 5.85 27.55
CA VAL A 350 12.74 6.73 26.66
C VAL A 350 14.21 6.33 26.68
N THR A 351 14.80 6.12 25.50
CA THR A 351 16.24 5.88 25.35
C THR A 351 16.81 7.00 24.47
N GLY A 352 17.73 7.79 24.99
CA GLY A 352 18.42 8.87 24.30
C GLY A 352 19.60 8.35 23.48
N THR A 353 20.46 9.28 23.05
CA THR A 353 21.46 9.07 21.99
C THR A 353 22.88 9.29 22.53
N ALA A 354 23.81 9.76 21.69
CA ALA A 354 25.18 10.13 22.09
C ALA A 354 25.36 11.66 22.20
N ALA A 355 24.27 12.42 22.22
CA ALA A 355 24.26 13.88 22.37
C ALA A 355 23.77 14.29 23.76
N ALA A 356 23.96 15.54 24.18
CA ALA A 356 23.40 15.99 25.46
C ALA A 356 21.87 16.14 25.38
N GLU A 357 21.13 15.45 26.24
CA GLU A 357 19.66 15.40 26.21
C GLU A 357 18.97 16.13 27.38
N ARG A 358 17.70 16.52 27.21
CA ARG A 358 16.84 16.99 28.32
C ARG A 358 15.47 16.32 28.33
N PHE A 359 15.11 15.56 29.35
CA PHE A 359 13.82 14.90 29.47
C PHE A 359 12.94 15.58 30.53
N ARG A 360 11.66 15.85 30.26
CA ARG A 360 10.69 16.28 31.29
C ARG A 360 9.40 15.49 31.27
N ALA A 361 9.18 14.68 32.30
CA ALA A 361 7.91 14.00 32.51
C ALA A 361 6.85 14.94 33.10
N GLY A 362 5.60 14.76 32.67
CA GLY A 362 4.43 15.36 33.33
C GLY A 362 4.25 14.81 34.75
N ARG A 363 3.65 15.63 35.63
CA ARG A 363 3.56 15.44 37.10
C ARG A 363 2.80 14.19 37.58
N SER A 364 2.40 13.27 36.70
CA SER A 364 1.59 12.09 37.05
C SER A 364 2.04 10.81 36.30
N LEU A 365 3.30 10.78 35.83
CA LEU A 365 3.85 9.69 35.03
C LEU A 365 4.92 8.90 35.79
N ARG A 366 5.13 7.66 35.37
CA ARG A 366 6.33 6.85 35.62
C ARG A 366 7.23 6.95 34.40
N LEU A 367 8.45 7.43 34.56
CA LEU A 367 9.46 7.58 33.52
C LEU A 367 10.51 6.48 33.65
N ILE A 368 10.83 5.78 32.56
CA ILE A 368 11.98 4.90 32.41
C ILE A 368 12.90 5.57 31.38
N ALA A 369 13.80 6.45 31.83
CA ALA A 369 14.70 7.20 30.95
C ALA A 369 16.11 6.59 30.96
N ARG A 370 16.75 6.55 29.79
CA ARG A 370 18.16 6.19 29.59
C ARG A 370 18.79 7.28 28.71
N GLY A 371 19.66 8.14 29.21
CA GLY A 371 20.27 9.26 28.45
C GLY A 371 21.13 8.75 27.31
N GLY A 372 22.16 7.95 27.60
CA GLY A 372 23.00 7.34 26.56
C GLY A 372 24.42 7.87 26.68
N GLY A 373 24.81 8.90 25.93
CA GLY A 373 26.05 9.66 26.18
C GLY A 373 25.88 11.14 25.84
N GLY A 374 26.63 12.03 26.48
CA GLY A 374 26.31 13.46 26.53
C GLY A 374 26.20 13.96 27.97
N ASP A 375 26.05 15.26 28.19
CA ASP A 375 25.76 15.80 29.54
C ASP A 375 24.23 15.99 29.65
N ASP A 376 23.52 14.99 30.17
CA ASP A 376 22.05 14.89 30.08
C ASP A 376 21.30 15.55 31.25
N VAL A 377 20.02 15.87 31.07
CA VAL A 377 19.12 16.35 32.13
C VAL A 377 17.83 15.52 32.13
N LEU A 378 17.56 14.72 33.15
CA LEU A 378 16.48 13.73 33.18
C LEU A 378 15.45 14.08 34.26
N GLU A 379 14.30 14.68 33.91
CA GLU A 379 13.26 15.07 34.86
C GLU A 379 12.11 14.04 34.92
N GLY A 380 12.03 13.31 36.03
CA GLY A 380 11.01 12.31 36.36
C GLY A 380 9.65 12.91 36.78
N GLY A 381 8.65 12.03 36.87
CA GLY A 381 7.26 12.35 37.20
C GLY A 381 6.99 12.26 38.70
N ALA A 382 5.78 11.83 39.07
CA ALA A 382 5.35 11.67 40.47
C ALA A 382 5.02 10.21 40.84
N LEU A 383 5.53 9.27 40.04
CA LEU A 383 5.45 7.83 40.28
C LEU A 383 6.89 7.29 40.38
N ASP A 384 7.04 5.98 40.60
CA ASP A 384 8.34 5.33 40.75
C ASP A 384 9.13 5.31 39.43
N ASP A 385 9.98 6.31 39.22
CA ASP A 385 10.78 6.51 38.01
C ASP A 385 12.04 5.63 37.99
N VAL A 386 12.55 5.31 36.80
CA VAL A 386 13.84 4.64 36.56
C VAL A 386 14.64 5.52 35.62
N ILE A 387 15.72 6.11 36.11
CA ILE A 387 16.56 7.05 35.39
C ILE A 387 17.97 6.47 35.25
N SER A 388 18.50 6.49 34.04
CA SER A 388 19.88 6.13 33.73
C SER A 388 20.50 7.26 32.92
N GLY A 389 21.56 7.92 33.42
CA GLY A 389 22.22 9.00 32.67
C GLY A 389 23.00 8.45 31.50
N GLY A 390 24.01 7.63 31.78
CA GLY A 390 24.81 6.99 30.75
C GLY A 390 26.23 7.54 30.79
N ALA A 391 26.76 8.01 29.66
CA ALA A 391 28.13 8.48 29.53
C ALA A 391 28.20 10.01 29.42
N GLY A 392 28.54 10.70 30.50
CA GLY A 392 28.88 12.12 30.51
C GLY A 392 28.63 12.72 31.88
N ARG A 393 28.14 13.96 31.98
CA ARG A 393 27.74 14.58 33.25
C ARG A 393 26.26 14.87 33.28
N ASP A 394 25.52 13.94 33.85
CA ASP A 394 24.08 13.87 33.79
C ASP A 394 23.45 14.43 35.07
N GLN A 395 22.27 15.02 34.93
CA GLN A 395 21.51 15.62 36.02
C GLN A 395 20.09 15.09 36.05
N ALA A 396 19.67 14.42 37.12
CA ALA A 396 18.29 13.99 37.30
C ALA A 396 17.49 14.99 38.16
N TYR A 397 16.23 15.24 37.78
CA TYR A 397 15.25 15.92 38.62
C TYR A 397 14.10 14.96 38.91
N VAL A 398 13.98 14.45 40.12
CA VAL A 398 12.94 13.46 40.45
C VAL A 398 11.81 14.08 41.27
N GLY A 399 10.59 13.62 41.03
CA GLY A 399 9.43 13.99 41.83
C GLY A 399 9.20 13.03 42.99
N PRO A 400 8.00 13.00 43.59
CA PRO A 400 7.68 12.06 44.66
C PRO A 400 7.48 10.64 44.11
N GLY A 401 8.19 9.66 44.66
CA GLY A 401 8.15 8.26 44.21
C GLY A 401 9.26 7.44 44.88
N ARG A 402 9.33 6.13 44.59
CA ARG A 402 10.53 5.31 44.80
C ARG A 402 11.33 5.27 43.51
N ASP A 403 12.13 6.30 43.30
CA ASP A 403 12.86 6.48 42.06
C ASP A 403 14.20 5.73 42.10
N THR A 404 14.56 5.07 41.00
CA THR A 404 15.87 4.41 40.82
C THR A 404 16.72 5.24 39.87
N CYS A 405 17.93 5.61 40.28
CA CYS A 405 18.83 6.44 39.47
C CYS A 405 20.19 5.73 39.32
N THR A 406 20.70 5.64 38.08
CA THR A 406 21.97 5.00 37.72
C THR A 406 22.79 5.91 36.81
N SER A 407 24.12 5.97 36.97
CA SER A 407 25.01 6.80 36.15
C SER A 407 24.56 8.27 36.04
N VAL A 408 24.29 8.94 37.18
CA VAL A 408 23.90 10.36 37.23
C VAL A 408 24.76 11.12 38.23
N GLU A 409 25.36 12.23 37.81
CA GLU A 409 26.29 13.05 38.60
C GLU A 409 25.59 14.01 39.56
N ARG A 410 24.36 14.43 39.25
CA ARG A 410 23.60 15.36 40.09
C ARG A 410 22.12 15.00 40.17
N VAL A 411 21.57 14.90 41.38
CA VAL A 411 20.13 14.66 41.59
C VAL A 411 19.50 15.83 42.32
N THR A 412 18.36 16.31 41.83
CA THR A 412 17.54 17.37 42.47
C THR A 412 16.13 16.85 42.72
N GLY A 413 15.73 16.67 43.98
CA GLY A 413 14.41 16.13 44.34
C GLY A 413 14.45 15.28 45.60
N PRO A 414 13.40 14.48 45.89
CA PRO A 414 13.44 13.40 46.88
C PRO A 414 14.58 12.42 46.59
N ALA A 415 15.02 11.65 47.59
CA ALA A 415 16.18 10.77 47.43
C ALA A 415 15.89 9.64 46.42
N CYS A 416 16.69 9.53 45.35
CA CYS A 416 16.74 8.32 44.53
C CYS A 416 17.35 7.17 45.34
N GLU A 417 16.88 5.95 45.08
CA GLU A 417 17.65 4.74 45.36
C GLU A 417 18.78 4.66 44.33
N ILE A 418 19.95 5.18 44.69
CA ILE A 418 21.13 5.18 43.83
C ILE A 418 21.67 3.76 43.73
N VAL A 419 21.68 3.21 42.53
CA VAL A 419 22.37 1.95 42.23
C VAL A 419 23.65 2.33 41.47
N SER A 420 24.80 2.14 42.12
CA SER A 420 26.13 2.50 41.59
C SER A 420 26.54 1.67 40.39
#